data_AF-A0A8T3WFI2-F1
#
_entry.id   AF-A0A8T3WFI2-F1
#
_cell.length_a   1.000
_cell.length_b   1.000
_cell.length_c   1.000
_cell.angle_alpha   90.00
_cell.angle_beta   90.00
_cell.angle_gamma   90.00
#
_symmetry.space_group_name_H-M   'P 1'
#
loop_
_entity.id
_entity.type
_entity.pdbx_description
1 polymer ?
#
loop_
_entity_poly.entity_id
_entity_poly.type
_entity_poly.pdbx_seq_one_letter_code
_entity_poly.pdbx_strand_id
1 'polypeptide(L)'
;MDAADNPNKCDFLNGWQYLQKRVHETAKKKGWWEKERNDGEMLALMHSEISECLEGLRKGNPPDEKIGEFSSAEIELADLVIRLMDMAEGRGWNIAEAIIEKMEYNNKRKYKHGKKF
;
A
#
# COMPACT_ATOMS: atom_id res chain seq x y z
N MET A 1 -23.21 -17.50 -2.20
CA MET A 1 -21.83 -18.00 -2.16
C MET A 1 -21.17 -17.32 -0.99
N ASP A 2 -20.97 -18.07 0.08
CA ASP A 2 -20.27 -17.58 1.25
C ASP A 2 -18.81 -17.29 0.88
N ALA A 3 -18.23 -16.27 1.50
CA ALA A 3 -16.83 -15.90 1.28
C ALA A 3 -15.82 -17.02 1.60
N ALA A 4 -16.29 -18.14 2.17
CA ALA A 4 -15.52 -19.35 2.45
C ALA A 4 -15.12 -20.17 1.20
N ASP A 5 -15.71 -19.92 0.02
CA ASP A 5 -15.53 -20.78 -1.17
C ASP A 5 -14.50 -20.28 -2.21
N ASN A 6 -13.73 -19.22 -1.93
CA ASN A 6 -12.67 -18.76 -2.85
C ASN A 6 -11.28 -18.87 -2.18
N PRO A 7 -10.51 -19.95 -2.45
CA PRO A 7 -9.20 -20.15 -1.83
C PRO A 7 -8.23 -18.99 -2.10
N ASN A 8 -8.31 -18.36 -3.27
CA ASN A 8 -7.47 -17.21 -3.62
C ASN A 8 -7.80 -15.96 -2.78
N LYS A 9 -9.08 -15.77 -2.37
CA LYS A 9 -9.49 -14.68 -1.47
C LYS A 9 -8.89 -14.90 -0.08
N CYS A 10 -8.97 -16.14 0.41
CA CYS A 10 -8.42 -16.51 1.71
C CYS A 10 -6.90 -16.30 1.77
N ASP A 11 -6.18 -16.75 0.74
CA ASP A 11 -4.71 -16.63 0.67
C ASP A 11 -4.24 -15.16 0.64
N PHE A 12 -4.89 -14.31 -0.15
CA PHE A 12 -4.58 -12.88 -0.19
C PHE A 12 -4.81 -12.21 1.17
N LEU A 13 -5.97 -12.46 1.80
CA LEU A 13 -6.30 -11.88 3.11
C LEU A 13 -5.26 -12.28 4.17
N ASN A 14 -4.94 -13.57 4.24
CA ASN A 14 -3.96 -14.09 5.19
C ASN A 14 -2.56 -13.50 4.95
N GLY A 15 -2.12 -13.48 3.69
CA GLY A 15 -0.82 -12.92 3.31
C GLY A 15 -0.71 -11.43 3.61
N TRP A 16 -1.74 -10.65 3.24
CA TRP A 16 -1.78 -9.21 3.53
C TRP A 16 -1.74 -8.94 5.02
N GLN A 17 -2.62 -9.58 5.81
CA GLN A 17 -2.71 -9.37 7.25
C GLN A 17 -1.40 -9.75 7.96
N TYR A 18 -0.74 -10.82 7.52
CA TYR A 18 0.56 -11.22 8.03
C TYR A 18 1.64 -10.16 7.76
N LEU A 19 1.73 -9.65 6.52
CA LEU A 19 2.70 -8.61 6.16
C LEU A 19 2.40 -7.28 6.86
N GLN A 20 1.13 -6.88 6.92
CA GLN A 20 0.67 -5.66 7.58
C GLN A 20 1.11 -5.63 9.06
N LYS A 21 0.92 -6.74 9.78
CA LYS A 21 1.40 -6.89 11.17
C LYS A 21 2.91 -6.74 11.28
N ARG A 22 3.68 -7.40 10.40
CA ARG A 22 5.15 -7.33 10.39
C ARG A 22 5.69 -5.94 10.10
N VAL A 23 5.06 -5.23 9.16
CA VAL A 23 5.38 -3.83 8.83
C VAL A 23 5.18 -2.96 10.06
N HIS A 24 4.02 -3.06 10.70
CA HIS A 24 3.70 -2.27 11.89
C HIS A 24 4.59 -2.62 13.10
N GLU A 25 4.92 -3.90 13.30
CA GLU A 25 5.90 -4.31 14.30
C GLU A 25 7.28 -3.69 14.07
N THR A 26 7.70 -3.59 12.80
CA THR A 26 8.96 -2.93 12.43
C THR A 26 8.89 -1.44 12.74
N ALA A 27 7.79 -0.77 12.40
CA ALA A 27 7.58 0.64 12.72
C ALA A 27 7.61 0.89 14.24
N LYS A 28 6.93 0.06 15.04
CA LYS A 28 7.00 0.10 16.51
C LYS A 28 8.42 -0.05 17.04
N LYS A 29 9.18 -1.04 16.55
CA LYS A 29 10.59 -1.26 16.94
C LYS A 29 11.49 -0.07 16.59
N LYS A 30 11.12 0.74 15.60
CA LYS A 30 11.83 1.96 15.19
C LYS A 30 11.34 3.22 15.91
N GLY A 31 10.44 3.09 16.89
CA GLY A 31 9.99 4.20 17.74
C GLY A 31 8.86 5.05 17.15
N TRP A 32 8.33 4.71 15.97
CA TRP A 32 7.30 5.53 15.31
C TRP A 32 5.98 5.62 16.07
N TRP A 33 5.73 4.67 16.97
CA TRP A 33 4.46 4.50 17.69
C TRP A 33 4.64 4.57 19.21
N GLU A 34 5.72 5.20 19.71
CA GLU A 34 5.87 5.49 21.15
C GLU A 34 4.82 6.50 21.66
N LYS A 35 4.25 7.26 20.75
CA LYS A 35 3.13 8.18 20.96
C LYS A 35 2.08 7.96 19.89
N GLU A 36 0.89 8.50 20.12
CA GLU A 36 -0.14 8.55 19.09
C GLU A 36 0.38 9.35 17.87
N ARG A 37 0.35 8.72 16.69
CA ARG A 37 0.74 9.36 15.43
C ARG A 37 -0.38 10.24 14.91
N ASN A 38 -0.04 11.37 14.31
CA ASN A 38 -1.00 12.23 13.63
C ASN A 38 -1.37 11.67 12.25
N ASP A 39 -2.67 11.63 11.93
CA ASP A 39 -3.14 11.10 10.64
C ASP A 39 -2.67 11.94 9.45
N GLY A 40 -2.65 13.27 9.58
CA GLY A 40 -2.16 14.18 8.55
C GLY A 40 -0.68 13.97 8.24
N GLU A 41 0.15 13.76 9.26
CA GLU A 41 1.57 13.45 9.08
C GLU A 41 1.78 12.11 8.37
N MET A 42 1.04 11.08 8.76
CA MET A 42 1.13 9.76 8.11
C MET A 42 0.70 9.83 6.63
N LEU A 43 -0.36 10.57 6.32
CA LEU A 43 -0.79 10.80 4.94
C LEU A 43 0.23 11.64 4.15
N ALA A 44 0.81 12.67 4.76
CA ALA A 44 1.85 13.48 4.12
C ALA A 44 3.10 12.65 3.78
N LEU A 45 3.48 11.70 4.64
CA LEU A 45 4.55 10.74 4.34
C LEU A 45 4.19 9.78 3.20
N MET A 46 2.93 9.44 2.98
CA MET A 46 2.54 8.69 1.77
C MET A 46 2.67 9.55 0.52
N HIS A 47 2.34 10.85 0.62
CA HIS A 47 2.51 11.79 -0.48
C HIS A 47 3.98 12.03 -0.86
N SER A 48 4.92 11.95 0.10
CA SER A 48 6.35 12.05 -0.22
C SER A 48 6.80 10.93 -1.14
N GLU A 49 6.47 9.67 -0.86
CA GLU A 49 6.90 8.55 -1.70
C GLU A 49 6.31 8.63 -3.12
N ILE A 50 5.06 9.11 -3.25
CA ILE A 50 4.46 9.35 -4.58
C ILE A 50 5.25 10.44 -5.34
N SER A 51 5.73 11.46 -4.63
CA SER A 51 6.54 12.53 -5.21
C SER A 51 7.93 12.04 -5.60
N GLU A 52 8.55 11.18 -4.78
CA GLU A 52 9.84 10.55 -5.06
C GLU A 52 9.75 9.59 -6.24
N CYS A 53 8.67 8.81 -6.33
CA CYS A 53 8.35 7.99 -7.51
C CYS A 53 8.32 8.84 -8.79
N LEU A 54 7.63 9.99 -8.76
CA LEU A 54 7.59 10.91 -9.90
C LEU A 54 8.97 11.47 -10.26
N GLU A 55 9.80 11.80 -9.28
CA GLU A 55 11.19 12.24 -9.50
C GLU A 55 12.06 11.13 -10.11
N GLY A 56 11.92 9.89 -9.64
CA GLY A 56 12.60 8.73 -10.23
C GLY A 56 12.25 8.56 -11.70
N LEU A 57 10.95 8.62 -12.04
CA LEU A 57 10.47 8.57 -13.43
C LEU A 57 11.04 9.71 -14.29
N ARG A 58 11.12 10.94 -13.77
CA ARG A 58 11.70 12.10 -14.47
C ARG A 58 13.19 11.92 -14.81
N LYS A 59 13.90 11.15 -13.99
CA LYS A 59 15.32 10.83 -14.18
C LYS A 59 15.56 9.59 -15.04
N GLY A 60 14.53 9.09 -15.72
CA GLY A 60 14.63 7.90 -16.57
C GLY A 60 14.45 6.57 -15.82
N ASN A 61 13.93 6.63 -14.60
CA ASN A 61 13.67 5.49 -13.73
C ASN A 61 14.89 4.56 -13.54
N PRO A 62 16.02 5.08 -13.00
CA PRO A 62 17.21 4.27 -12.78
C PRO A 62 16.95 3.16 -11.74
N PRO A 63 17.82 2.14 -11.64
CA PRO A 63 17.85 1.25 -10.50
C PRO A 63 17.93 2.03 -9.18
N ASP A 64 17.26 1.53 -8.14
CA ASP A 64 17.35 2.12 -6.80
C ASP A 64 18.78 2.05 -6.25
N GLU A 65 19.16 3.07 -5.46
CA GLU A 65 20.52 3.20 -4.94
C GLU A 65 20.86 2.13 -3.88
N LYS A 66 19.85 1.63 -3.15
CA LYS A 66 20.03 0.67 -2.04
C LYS A 66 19.70 -0.75 -2.47
N ILE A 67 18.70 -0.92 -3.32
CA ILE A 67 18.16 -2.20 -3.80
C ILE A 67 18.15 -2.19 -5.33
N GLY A 68 19.33 -2.20 -5.94
CA GLY A 68 19.52 -2.04 -7.38
C GLY A 68 18.93 -3.15 -8.28
N GLU A 69 18.24 -4.14 -7.71
CA GLU A 69 17.43 -5.11 -8.46
C GLU A 69 16.09 -4.51 -8.92
N PHE A 70 15.62 -3.44 -8.28
CA PHE A 70 14.38 -2.74 -8.61
C PHE A 70 14.68 -1.32 -9.08
N SER A 71 13.78 -0.76 -9.87
CA SER A 71 13.85 0.65 -10.24
C SER A 71 13.48 1.56 -9.07
N SER A 72 13.93 2.81 -9.12
CA SER A 72 13.56 3.85 -8.14
C SER A 72 12.04 3.96 -7.99
N ALA A 73 11.27 3.97 -9.09
CA ALA A 73 9.81 4.04 -9.00
C ALA A 73 9.18 2.81 -8.31
N GLU A 74 9.74 1.61 -8.48
CA GLU A 74 9.22 0.40 -7.81
C GLU A 74 9.45 0.43 -6.30
N ILE A 75 10.63 0.89 -5.86
CA ILE A 75 10.93 1.02 -4.43
C ILE A 75 10.03 2.07 -3.78
N GLU A 76 9.86 3.24 -4.38
CA GLU A 76 9.02 4.29 -3.81
C GLU A 76 7.54 3.88 -3.74
N LEU A 77 7.04 3.12 -4.73
CA LEU A 77 5.69 2.56 -4.66
C LEU A 77 5.57 1.44 -3.62
N ALA A 78 6.63 0.66 -3.39
CA ALA A 78 6.66 -0.32 -2.31
C ALA A 78 6.63 0.39 -0.94
N ASP A 79 7.39 1.47 -0.76
CA ASP A 79 7.40 2.26 0.46
C ASP A 79 6.04 2.90 0.74
N LEU A 80 5.34 3.38 -0.30
CA LEU A 80 3.94 3.81 -0.19
C LEU A 80 3.03 2.71 0.39
N VAL A 81 3.12 1.49 -0.14
CA VAL A 81 2.32 0.35 0.34
C VAL A 81 2.66 0.00 1.79
N ILE A 82 3.94 0.04 2.15
CA ILE A 82 4.42 -0.21 3.53
C ILE A 82 3.85 0.86 4.49
N ARG A 83 3.90 2.15 4.12
CA ARG A 83 3.30 3.23 4.95
C ARG A 83 1.81 3.03 5.13
N LEU A 84 1.11 2.63 4.06
CA LEU A 84 -0.31 2.33 4.11
C LEU A 84 -0.61 1.17 5.05
N MET A 85 0.17 0.08 4.97
CA MET A 85 0.03 -1.07 5.86
C MET A 85 0.27 -0.69 7.33
N ASP A 86 1.32 0.08 7.63
CA ASP A 86 1.60 0.55 9.00
C ASP A 86 0.44 1.36 9.58
N MET A 87 -0.05 2.34 8.81
CA MET A 87 -1.18 3.18 9.22
C MET A 87 -2.44 2.33 9.42
N ALA A 88 -2.73 1.41 8.50
CA ALA A 88 -3.91 0.55 8.57
C ALA A 88 -3.88 -0.33 9.83
N GLU A 89 -2.75 -0.97 10.15
CA GLU A 89 -2.63 -1.77 11.37
C GLU A 89 -2.77 -0.91 12.63
N GLY A 90 -2.06 0.22 12.67
CA GLY A 90 -2.11 1.14 13.82
C GLY A 90 -3.47 1.83 14.03
N ARG A 91 -4.39 1.71 13.06
CA ARG A 91 -5.78 2.19 13.14
C ARG A 91 -6.83 1.08 13.18
N GLY A 92 -6.43 -0.19 13.03
CA GLY A 92 -7.34 -1.32 12.96
C GLY A 92 -8.21 -1.35 11.69
N TRP A 93 -7.73 -0.80 10.57
CA TRP A 93 -8.47 -0.77 9.31
C TRP A 93 -8.28 -2.05 8.50
N ASN A 94 -9.39 -2.63 8.01
CA ASN A 94 -9.36 -3.82 7.17
C ASN A 94 -9.21 -3.45 5.68
N ILE A 95 -8.02 -3.01 5.28
CA ILE A 95 -7.75 -2.61 3.90
C ILE A 95 -7.79 -3.79 2.93
N ALA A 96 -7.34 -4.98 3.32
CA ALA A 96 -7.32 -6.15 2.45
C ALA A 96 -8.73 -6.51 1.95
N GLU A 97 -9.71 -6.56 2.87
CA GLU A 97 -11.10 -6.81 2.51
C GLU A 97 -11.67 -5.65 1.69
N ALA A 98 -11.39 -4.40 2.07
CA ALA A 98 -11.81 -3.23 1.31
C ALA A 98 -11.29 -3.24 -0.14
N ILE A 99 -10.06 -3.72 -0.38
CA ILE A 99 -9.49 -3.89 -1.73
C ILE A 99 -10.31 -4.89 -2.53
N ILE A 100 -10.58 -6.09 -1.98
CA ILE A 100 -11.33 -7.14 -2.66
C ILE A 100 -12.73 -6.66 -3.04
N GLU A 101 -13.47 -6.13 -2.06
CA GLU A 101 -14.83 -5.63 -2.28
C GLU A 101 -14.85 -4.49 -3.31
N LYS A 102 -13.83 -3.61 -3.28
CA LYS A 102 -13.72 -2.52 -4.25
C LYS A 102 -13.41 -3.01 -5.66
N MET A 103 -12.57 -4.03 -5.81
CA MET A 103 -12.27 -4.66 -7.09
C MET A 103 -13.52 -5.33 -7.68
N GLU A 104 -14.27 -6.09 -6.88
CA GLU A 104 -15.53 -6.72 -7.31
C GLU A 104 -16.57 -5.68 -7.74
N TYR A 105 -16.68 -4.57 -7.01
CA TYR A 105 -17.53 -3.45 -7.39
C TYR A 105 -17.06 -2.78 -8.69
N ASN A 106 -15.75 -2.57 -8.87
CA ASN A 106 -15.20 -1.95 -10.08
C ASN A 106 -15.38 -2.84 -11.32
N ASN A 107 -15.30 -4.16 -11.19
CA ASN A 107 -15.55 -5.10 -12.30
C ASN A 107 -16.99 -5.03 -12.82
N LYS A 108 -17.94 -4.60 -11.97
CA LYS A 108 -19.34 -4.39 -12.36
C LYS A 108 -19.59 -3.01 -13.00
N ARG A 109 -18.60 -2.10 -12.99
CA ARG A 109 -18.77 -0.75 -13.56
C ARG A 109 -18.79 -0.82 -15.08
N LYS A 110 -19.68 -0.03 -15.69
CA LYS A 110 -19.69 0.16 -17.14
C LYS A 110 -18.35 0.72 -17.62
N TYR A 111 -17.94 0.31 -18.82
CA TYR A 111 -16.73 0.80 -19.47
C TYR A 111 -16.73 2.34 -19.52
N LYS A 112 -15.60 2.97 -19.22
CA LYS A 112 -15.48 4.43 -19.26
C LYS A 112 -15.61 4.91 -20.71
N HIS A 113 -16.59 5.77 -21.00
CA HIS A 113 -16.56 6.62 -22.20
C HIS A 113 -15.92 7.97 -21.85
N GLY A 114 -14.87 8.36 -22.58
CA GLY A 114 -14.45 9.76 -22.69
C GLY A 114 -13.62 10.36 -21.54
N LYS A 115 -12.66 9.64 -20.95
CA LYS A 115 -11.61 10.31 -20.14
C LYS A 115 -10.31 10.37 -20.93
N LYS A 116 -9.96 11.57 -21.40
CA LYS A 116 -8.56 11.94 -21.62
C LYS A 116 -7.95 12.21 -20.24
N PHE A 117 -6.66 11.88 -20.11
CA PHE A 117 -5.85 12.15 -18.93
C PHE A 117 -6.10 13.55 -18.37
#